data_AF-A0AAP6BB68-F1
#
_entry.id   AF-A0AAP6BB68-F1
#
_cell.length_a   1.000
_cell.length_b   1.000
_cell.length_c   1.000
_cell.angle_alpha   90.00
_cell.angle_beta   90.00
_cell.angle_gamma   90.00
#
_symmetry.space_group_name_H-M   'P 1'
#
loop_
_entity.id
_entity.type
_entity.pdbx_description
1 polymer ?
#
loop_
_entity_poly.entity_id
_entity_poly.type
_entity_poly.pdbx_seq_one_letter_code
_entity_poly.pdbx_strand_id
1 'polypeptide(L)'
;MISNPNRHCTVELQALPSRIGQVRRIVAAHLRYWQLDPLIDRAVLGVTELLANVHRHARPDNTCVVEMELLLGQLTVSVRDRDPRLPVVAAMDDIDTLATCGRGLAMVAAVSESWGARSEGAEGKVVWFTLSVTDPASPLGDVMSPAELAAPQPVAEPHRAAARV
;
A
#
# COMPACT_ATOMS: atom_id res chain seq x y z
N MET A 1 20.25 -20.25 -16.79
CA MET A 1 19.57 -20.71 -15.56
C MET A 1 18.48 -19.69 -15.29
N ILE A 2 17.24 -20.01 -15.68
CA ILE A 2 16.14 -19.06 -15.84
C ILE A 2 15.26 -19.16 -14.60
N SER A 3 15.40 -18.21 -13.67
CA SER A 3 14.50 -18.11 -12.52
C SER A 3 14.36 -16.64 -12.10
N ASN A 4 13.77 -15.82 -12.98
CA ASN A 4 13.07 -14.63 -12.50
C ASN A 4 11.58 -14.96 -12.58
N PRO A 5 10.96 -15.60 -11.55
CA PRO A 5 9.52 -15.65 -11.49
C PRO A 5 9.07 -14.19 -11.52
N ASN A 6 8.18 -13.83 -12.45
CA ASN A 6 7.64 -12.48 -12.52
C ASN A 6 6.97 -12.17 -11.16
N ARG A 7 7.69 -11.48 -10.26
CA ARG A 7 7.20 -11.14 -8.92
C ARG A 7 6.40 -9.84 -8.99
N HIS A 8 5.48 -9.86 -9.94
CA HIS A 8 4.57 -8.79 -10.30
C HIS A 8 3.17 -9.37 -10.37
N CYS A 9 2.20 -8.69 -9.79
CA CYS A 9 0.80 -9.05 -9.88
C CYS A 9 -0.02 -7.77 -10.02
N THR A 10 -0.98 -7.78 -10.94
CA THR A 10 -1.91 -6.67 -11.15
C THR A 10 -3.35 -7.18 -11.13
N VAL A 11 -4.22 -6.48 -10.43
CA VAL A 11 -5.64 -6.80 -10.31
C VAL A 11 -6.46 -5.54 -10.55
N GLU A 12 -7.22 -5.51 -11.63
CA GLU A 12 -8.20 -4.46 -11.89
C GLU A 12 -9.55 -4.84 -11.27
N LEU A 13 -10.18 -3.87 -10.61
CA LEU A 13 -11.47 -4.09 -9.96
C LEU A 13 -12.23 -2.80 -9.73
N GLN A 14 -13.50 -2.96 -9.37
CA GLN A 14 -14.24 -1.94 -8.63
C GLN A 14 -14.12 -2.24 -7.13
N ALA A 15 -13.72 -1.24 -6.34
CA ALA A 15 -13.56 -1.35 -4.89
C ALA A 15 -14.92 -1.42 -4.17
N LEU A 16 -15.66 -2.50 -4.36
CA LEU A 16 -16.90 -2.80 -3.64
C LEU A 16 -16.60 -3.75 -2.47
N PRO A 17 -17.34 -3.69 -1.34
CA PRO A 17 -17.07 -4.55 -0.17
C PRO A 17 -16.92 -6.04 -0.50
N SER A 18 -17.73 -6.56 -1.43
CA SER A 18 -17.66 -7.95 -1.90
C SER A 18 -16.38 -8.26 -2.70
N ARG A 19 -15.87 -7.30 -3.48
CA ARG A 19 -14.65 -7.41 -4.28
C ARG A 19 -13.39 -7.24 -3.43
N ILE A 20 -13.42 -6.38 -2.41
CA ILE A 20 -12.31 -6.21 -1.45
C ILE A 20 -11.98 -7.55 -0.79
N GLY A 21 -13.00 -8.31 -0.38
CA GLY A 21 -12.79 -9.66 0.16
C GLY A 21 -12.13 -10.63 -0.82
N GLN A 22 -12.38 -10.50 -2.13
CA GLN A 22 -11.70 -11.28 -3.16
C GLN A 22 -10.23 -10.87 -3.30
N VAL A 23 -9.93 -9.56 -3.30
CA VAL A 23 -8.55 -9.06 -3.38
C VAL A 23 -7.71 -9.54 -2.19
N ARG A 24 -8.25 -9.51 -0.97
CA ARG A 24 -7.53 -10.07 0.21
C ARG A 24 -7.07 -11.50 -0.02
N ARG A 25 -7.92 -12.34 -0.62
CA ARG A 25 -7.58 -13.74 -0.94
C ARG A 25 -6.54 -13.84 -2.06
N ILE A 26 -6.64 -13.01 -3.09
CA ILE A 26 -5.68 -12.96 -4.21
C ILE A 26 -4.30 -12.53 -3.71
N VAL A 27 -4.22 -11.47 -2.91
CA VAL A 27 -2.98 -10.97 -2.29
C VAL A 27 -2.35 -12.06 -1.43
N ALA A 28 -3.10 -12.66 -0.51
CA ALA A 28 -2.59 -13.74 0.33
C ALA A 28 -2.09 -14.95 -0.50
N ALA A 29 -2.81 -15.34 -1.56
CA ALA A 29 -2.39 -16.44 -2.43
C ALA A 29 -1.09 -16.14 -3.19
N HIS A 30 -0.94 -14.92 -3.72
CA HIS A 30 0.28 -14.50 -4.40
C HIS A 30 1.49 -14.44 -3.45
N LEU A 31 1.30 -13.92 -2.23
CA LEU A 31 2.39 -13.87 -1.25
C LEU A 31 2.83 -15.27 -0.81
N ARG A 32 1.91 -16.23 -0.64
CA ARG A 32 2.28 -17.65 -0.43
C ARG A 32 3.05 -18.23 -1.61
N TYR A 33 2.60 -17.95 -2.83
CA TYR A 33 3.30 -18.38 -4.04
C TYR A 33 4.72 -17.80 -4.13
N TRP A 34 4.92 -16.58 -3.64
CA TRP A 34 6.21 -15.91 -3.54
C TRP A 34 7.03 -16.28 -2.30
N GLN A 35 6.52 -17.16 -1.42
CA GLN A 35 7.13 -17.58 -0.15
C GLN A 35 7.33 -16.41 0.83
N LEU A 36 6.35 -15.50 0.89
CA LEU A 36 6.33 -14.30 1.73
C LEU A 36 5.23 -14.39 2.80
N ASP A 37 4.99 -15.57 3.34
CA ASP A 37 3.97 -15.83 4.37
C ASP A 37 4.00 -14.83 5.55
N PRO A 38 5.16 -14.42 6.10
CA PRO A 38 5.23 -13.43 7.18
C PRO A 38 4.65 -12.05 6.83
N LEU A 39 4.55 -11.71 5.54
CA LEU A 39 4.04 -10.40 5.10
C LEU A 39 2.53 -10.38 4.84
N ILE A 40 1.86 -11.55 4.86
CA ILE A 40 0.46 -11.67 4.44
C ILE A 40 -0.46 -10.75 5.25
N ASP A 41 -0.38 -10.78 6.58
CA ASP A 41 -1.31 -10.03 7.42
C ASP A 41 -1.13 -8.51 7.24
N ARG A 42 0.11 -8.03 7.20
CA ARG A 42 0.45 -6.62 6.96
C ARG A 42 -0.02 -6.18 5.57
N ALA A 43 0.26 -6.96 4.53
CA ALA A 43 -0.13 -6.63 3.16
C ALA A 43 -1.65 -6.65 2.95
N VAL A 44 -2.34 -7.64 3.51
CA VAL A 44 -3.80 -7.78 3.43
C VAL A 44 -4.50 -6.64 4.17
N LEU A 45 -3.99 -6.23 5.34
CA LEU A 45 -4.50 -5.07 6.05
C LEU A 45 -4.29 -3.79 5.22
N GLY A 46 -3.05 -3.52 4.78
CA GLY A 46 -2.73 -2.32 4.02
C GLY A 46 -3.57 -2.17 2.75
N VAL A 47 -3.67 -3.23 1.93
CA VAL A 47 -4.49 -3.19 0.71
C VAL A 47 -5.98 -3.01 1.00
N THR A 48 -6.47 -3.53 2.12
CA THR A 48 -7.88 -3.37 2.52
C THR A 48 -8.19 -1.92 2.86
N GLU A 49 -7.29 -1.25 3.58
CA GLU A 49 -7.45 0.17 3.91
C GLU A 49 -7.35 1.07 2.69
N LEU A 50 -6.42 0.78 1.77
CA LEU A 50 -6.35 1.51 0.50
C LEU A 50 -7.62 1.34 -0.35
N LEU A 51 -8.12 0.10 -0.49
CA LEU A 51 -9.36 -0.15 -1.22
C LEU A 51 -10.60 0.43 -0.53
N ALA A 52 -10.64 0.46 0.80
CA ALA A 52 -11.70 1.14 1.53
C ALA A 52 -11.68 2.66 1.28
N ASN A 53 -10.50 3.27 1.12
CA ASN A 53 -10.38 4.66 0.71
C ASN A 53 -10.89 4.88 -0.73
N VAL A 54 -10.52 4.02 -1.68
CA VAL A 54 -11.07 4.07 -3.04
C VAL A 54 -12.60 3.98 -3.00
N HIS A 55 -13.17 3.00 -2.30
CA HIS A 55 -14.61 2.81 -2.17
C HIS A 55 -15.35 4.04 -1.65
N ARG A 56 -14.76 4.73 -0.67
CA ARG A 56 -15.38 5.91 -0.05
C ARG A 56 -15.28 7.14 -0.94
N HIS A 57 -14.14 7.35 -1.59
CA HIS A 57 -13.79 8.64 -2.17
C HIS A 57 -13.81 8.67 -3.71
N ALA A 58 -13.45 7.59 -4.39
CA ALA A 58 -13.29 7.54 -5.85
C ALA A 58 -14.61 7.32 -6.62
N ARG A 59 -15.62 8.12 -6.26
CA ARG A 59 -16.96 8.06 -6.85
C ARG A 59 -17.02 8.80 -8.20
N PRO A 60 -17.90 8.39 -9.12
CA PRO A 60 -18.92 7.34 -8.97
C PRO A 60 -18.43 5.91 -9.22
N ASP A 61 -17.33 5.73 -9.96
CA ASP A 61 -16.99 4.42 -10.54
C ASP A 61 -16.29 3.46 -9.57
N ASN A 62 -15.57 3.98 -8.58
CA ASN A 62 -14.74 3.23 -7.62
C ASN A 62 -13.77 2.23 -8.28
N THR A 63 -13.40 2.47 -9.54
CA THR A 63 -12.49 1.62 -10.30
C THR A 63 -11.05 1.91 -9.89
N CYS A 64 -10.31 0.84 -9.62
CA CYS A 64 -8.90 0.92 -9.28
C CYS A 64 -8.11 -0.28 -9.80
N VAL A 65 -6.80 -0.10 -9.83
CA VAL A 65 -5.82 -1.14 -10.13
C VAL A 65 -4.97 -1.36 -8.89
N VAL A 66 -4.93 -2.59 -8.38
CA VAL A 66 -4.00 -3.02 -7.33
C VAL A 66 -2.79 -3.64 -8.01
N GLU A 67 -1.61 -3.23 -7.62
CA GLU A 67 -0.35 -3.77 -8.13
C GLU A 67 0.55 -4.18 -6.96
N MET A 68 1.19 -5.34 -7.08
CA MET A 68 2.19 -5.85 -6.15
C MET A 68 3.47 -6.15 -6.91
N GLU A 69 4.59 -5.61 -6.44
CA GLU A 69 5.90 -5.81 -7.01
C GLU A 69 6.88 -6.18 -5.90
N LEU A 70 7.66 -7.25 -6.07
CA LEU A 70 8.79 -7.56 -5.20
C LEU A 70 10.10 -7.26 -5.92
N LEU A 71 10.79 -6.22 -5.47
CA LEU A 71 12.06 -5.79 -6.04
C LEU A 71 13.09 -5.58 -4.92
N LEU A 72 14.28 -6.15 -5.07
CA LEU A 72 15.40 -5.99 -4.13
C LEU A 72 15.05 -6.26 -2.64
N GLY A 73 14.20 -7.26 -2.39
CA GLY A 73 13.79 -7.63 -1.03
C GLY A 73 12.72 -6.71 -0.42
N GLN A 74 12.10 -5.83 -1.22
CA GLN A 74 11.03 -4.95 -0.78
C GLN A 74 9.77 -5.23 -1.59
N LEU A 75 8.69 -5.59 -0.90
CA LEU A 75 7.35 -5.72 -1.47
C LEU A 75 6.70 -4.34 -1.49
N THR A 76 6.39 -3.83 -2.67
CA THR A 76 5.57 -2.63 -2.86
C THR A 76 4.15 -3.05 -3.23
N VAL A 77 3.16 -2.50 -2.54
CA VAL A 77 1.74 -2.65 -2.90
C VAL A 77 1.20 -1.27 -3.22
N SER A 78 0.65 -1.10 -4.41
CA SER A 78 0.10 0.16 -4.89
C SER A 78 -1.37 0.02 -5.30
N VAL A 79 -2.13 1.09 -5.13
CA VAL A 79 -3.51 1.20 -5.59
C VAL A 79 -3.63 2.49 -6.40
N ARG A 80 -3.91 2.33 -7.69
CA ARG A 80 -4.21 3.43 -8.61
C ARG A 80 -5.71 3.59 -8.75
N ASP A 81 -6.22 4.80 -8.55
CA ASP A 81 -7.62 5.15 -8.81
C ASP A 81 -7.72 6.44 -9.64
N ARG A 82 -8.92 6.72 -10.17
CA ARG A 82 -9.18 7.85 -11.08
C ARG A 82 -9.52 9.17 -10.37
N ASP A 83 -9.55 9.20 -9.05
CA ASP A 83 -9.82 10.42 -8.29
C ASP A 83 -8.51 11.19 -8.05
N PRO A 84 -8.36 12.41 -8.60
CA PRO A 84 -7.12 13.18 -8.51
C PRO A 84 -6.83 13.72 -7.10
N ARG A 85 -7.82 13.68 -6.19
CA ARG A 85 -7.66 14.20 -4.82
C ARG A 85 -6.74 13.29 -4.03
N LEU A 86 -5.58 13.82 -3.66
CA LEU A 86 -4.64 13.12 -2.78
C LEU A 86 -5.29 12.89 -1.41
N PRO A 87 -5.01 11.72 -0.80
CA PRO A 87 -5.49 11.45 0.54
C PRO A 87 -4.88 12.41 1.56
N VAL A 88 -5.67 12.83 2.54
CA VAL A 88 -5.20 13.62 3.69
C VAL A 88 -5.01 12.68 4.88
N VAL A 89 -3.86 12.76 5.53
CA VAL A 89 -3.60 12.07 6.80
C VAL A 89 -4.22 12.91 7.91
N ALA A 90 -5.17 12.36 8.65
CA ALA A 90 -5.58 12.96 9.91
C ALA A 90 -4.51 12.64 10.96
N ALA A 91 -4.05 13.65 11.70
CA ALA A 91 -3.21 13.42 12.87
C ALA A 91 -4.00 12.59 13.89
N MET A 92 -3.33 11.70 14.62
CA MET A 92 -4.00 10.83 15.60
C MET A 92 -4.73 11.63 16.70
N ASP A 93 -4.28 12.85 16.96
CA ASP A 93 -4.86 13.78 17.94
C ASP A 93 -6.17 14.45 17.47
N ASP A 94 -6.43 14.46 16.16
CA ASP A 94 -7.64 15.05 15.55
C ASP A 94 -8.76 14.03 15.32
N ILE A 95 -8.57 12.78 15.77
CA ILE A 95 -9.53 11.70 15.58
C ILE A 95 -10.62 11.81 16.65
N ASP A 96 -11.70 12.52 16.30
CA ASP A 96 -12.96 12.37 17.01
C ASP A 96 -13.34 10.88 16.99
N THR A 97 -13.65 10.28 18.14
CA THR A 97 -13.65 8.81 18.32
C THR A 97 -14.70 8.08 17.46
N LEU A 98 -15.60 8.83 16.82
CA LEU A 98 -16.65 8.37 15.91
C LEU A 98 -16.38 8.65 14.42
N ALA A 99 -15.30 9.36 14.07
CA ALA A 99 -14.93 9.63 12.68
C ALA A 99 -14.04 8.50 12.12
N THR A 100 -14.59 7.69 11.22
CA THR A 100 -13.85 6.62 10.50
C THR A 100 -12.96 7.16 9.36
N CYS A 101 -13.00 8.48 9.13
CA CYS A 101 -12.20 9.17 8.12
C CYS A 101 -10.78 9.37 8.65
N GLY A 102 -9.75 8.94 7.90
CA GLY A 102 -8.34 9.16 8.25
C GLY A 102 -7.65 8.01 9.00
N ARG A 103 -8.38 7.14 9.72
CA ARG A 103 -7.79 5.98 10.41
C ARG A 103 -7.12 4.97 9.47
N GLY A 104 -7.64 4.82 8.25
CA GLY A 104 -7.13 3.85 7.29
C GLY A 104 -5.67 4.07 6.94
N LEU A 105 -5.28 5.33 6.67
CA LEU A 105 -3.89 5.65 6.34
C LEU A 105 -2.97 5.61 7.55
N ALA A 106 -3.47 5.96 8.74
CA ALA A 106 -2.71 5.77 9.98
C ALA A 106 -2.39 4.28 10.22
N MET A 107 -3.33 3.37 9.91
CA MET A 107 -3.07 1.93 9.97
C MET A 107 -2.07 1.49 8.89
N VAL A 108 -2.18 1.99 7.65
CA VAL A 108 -1.17 1.73 6.61
C VAL A 108 0.22 2.17 7.10
N ALA A 109 0.33 3.40 7.60
CA ALA A 109 1.56 3.96 8.12
C ALA A 109 2.16 3.11 9.25
N ALA A 110 1.31 2.62 10.17
CA ALA A 110 1.74 1.81 11.31
C ALA A 110 2.23 0.41 10.91
N VAL A 111 1.78 -0.15 9.77
CA VAL A 111 2.16 -1.50 9.34
C VAL A 111 3.13 -1.53 8.17
N SER A 112 3.52 -0.38 7.61
CA SER A 112 4.44 -0.27 6.47
C SER A 112 5.82 0.22 6.89
N GLU A 113 6.86 -0.13 6.14
CA GLU A 113 8.18 0.49 6.29
C GLU A 113 8.19 1.92 5.72
N SER A 114 7.55 2.09 4.57
CA SER A 114 7.26 3.40 3.98
C SER A 114 5.94 3.38 3.23
N TRP A 115 5.34 4.54 3.08
CA TRP A 115 4.11 4.71 2.31
C TRP A 115 4.05 6.12 1.71
N GLY A 116 3.22 6.29 0.69
CA GLY A 116 3.07 7.58 0.03
C GLY A 116 1.89 7.64 -0.92
N ALA A 117 1.71 8.83 -1.48
CA ALA A 117 0.73 9.07 -2.53
C ALA A 117 1.37 9.94 -3.63
N ARG A 118 1.15 9.54 -4.89
CA ARG A 118 1.65 10.22 -6.08
C ARG A 118 0.48 10.65 -6.94
N SER A 119 0.41 11.93 -7.29
CA SER A 119 -0.57 12.43 -8.25
C SER A 119 -0.19 12.00 -9.66
N GLU A 120 -1.20 11.67 -10.47
CA GLU A 120 -1.08 11.45 -11.92
C GLU A 120 -1.79 12.56 -12.71
N GLY A 121 -1.91 13.75 -12.11
CA GLY A 121 -2.67 14.86 -12.68
C GLY A 121 -4.17 14.54 -12.70
N ALA A 122 -4.81 14.82 -13.83
CA ALA A 122 -6.25 14.58 -14.00
C ALA A 122 -6.62 13.08 -14.11
N GLU A 123 -5.65 12.21 -14.39
CA GLU A 123 -5.86 10.76 -14.55
C GLU A 123 -6.06 10.04 -13.20
N GLY A 124 -5.84 10.74 -12.09
CA GLY A 124 -6.05 10.25 -10.74
C GLY A 124 -4.78 10.24 -9.90
N LYS A 125 -4.60 9.18 -9.13
CA LYS A 125 -3.50 9.04 -8.18
C LYS A 125 -3.10 7.59 -7.95
N VAL A 126 -1.92 7.42 -7.39
CA VAL A 126 -1.43 6.15 -6.85
C VAL A 126 -1.15 6.33 -5.37
N VAL A 127 -1.72 5.49 -4.52
CA VAL A 127 -1.37 5.38 -3.10
C VAL A 127 -0.66 4.05 -2.89
N TRP A 128 0.45 4.04 -2.16
CA TRP A 128 1.30 2.86 -2.04
C TRP A 128 1.87 2.70 -0.64
N PHE A 129 2.28 1.49 -0.32
CA PHE A 129 3.08 1.17 0.86
C PHE A 129 4.09 0.07 0.55
N THR A 130 5.12 -0.03 1.39
CA THR A 130 6.19 -1.01 1.26
C THR A 130 6.32 -1.87 2.51
N LEU A 131 6.78 -3.11 2.31
CA LEU A 131 7.11 -4.07 3.35
C LEU A 131 8.48 -4.70 3.04
N SER A 132 9.36 -4.75 4.01
CA SER A 132 10.65 -5.43 3.89
C SER A 132 10.48 -6.93 4.01
N VAL A 133 11.09 -7.68 3.09
CA VAL A 133 11.31 -9.12 3.23
C VAL A 133 12.51 -9.32 4.15
N THR A 134 12.37 -8.95 5.42
CA THR A 134 13.38 -9.27 6.41
C THR A 134 13.14 -10.70 6.87
N ASP A 135 14.11 -11.57 6.65
CA ASP A 135 14.10 -12.93 7.20
C ASP A 135 14.08 -12.85 8.74
N PRO A 136 13.04 -13.33 9.43
CA PRO A 136 13.02 -13.34 10.89
C PRO A 136 14.08 -14.27 11.51
N ALA A 137 14.85 -15.02 10.72
CA ALA A 137 15.87 -15.95 11.18
C ALA A 137 17.32 -15.42 11.20
N SER A 138 17.58 -14.12 11.05
CA SER A 138 18.92 -13.55 11.35
C SER A 138 18.98 -12.92 12.76
N PRO A 139 19.51 -13.62 13.78
CA PRO A 139 19.67 -13.08 15.13
C PRO A 139 20.91 -12.18 15.25
N LEU A 140 21.09 -11.23 14.34
CA LEU A 140 22.12 -10.19 14.42
C LEU A 140 21.54 -8.87 13.91
N GLY A 141 20.81 -8.19 14.80
CA GLY A 141 20.24 -6.87 14.57
C GLY A 141 19.87 -6.15 15.87
N ASP A 142 20.63 -6.34 16.95
CA ASP A 142 20.76 -5.38 18.05
C ASP A 142 21.40 -4.11 17.44
N VAL A 143 20.95 -2.86 17.59
CA VAL A 143 19.99 -2.18 18.48
C VAL A 143 19.47 -0.95 17.71
N MET A 144 18.16 -0.69 17.67
CA MET A 144 17.65 0.66 17.40
C MET A 144 16.74 1.11 18.54
N SER A 145 17.06 2.29 19.08
CA SER A 145 16.52 2.87 20.31
C SER A 145 15.03 3.25 20.19
N PRO A 146 14.23 3.28 21.27
CA PRO A 146 12.79 3.59 21.22
C PRO A 146 12.41 5.04 20.85
N ALA A 147 13.33 5.83 20.30
CA ALA A 147 13.16 7.26 20.06
C ALA A 147 12.72 7.63 18.63
N GLU A 148 12.49 6.66 17.75
CA GLU A 148 12.17 6.88 16.33
C GLU A 148 10.70 6.61 15.96
N LEU A 149 9.80 6.69 16.95
CA LEU A 149 8.35 6.69 16.72
C LEU A 149 7.86 8.04 16.13
N ALA A 150 8.57 8.57 15.13
CA ALA A 150 8.02 9.59 14.26
C ALA A 150 7.20 8.84 13.20
N ALA A 151 5.89 9.06 13.18
CA ALA A 151 5.03 8.51 12.14
C ALA A 151 5.66 8.75 10.75
N PRO A 152 5.81 7.73 9.89
CA PRO A 152 6.38 7.92 8.57
C PRO A 152 5.51 8.94 7.82
N GLN A 153 6.11 10.09 7.55
CA GLN A 153 5.50 11.15 6.75
C GLN A 153 5.32 10.61 5.32
N PRO A 154 4.20 10.92 4.63
CA PRO A 154 4.05 10.53 3.24
C PRO A 154 5.22 11.06 2.42
N VAL A 155 6.03 10.15 1.87
CA VAL A 155 7.14 10.55 0.99
C VAL A 155 6.54 10.92 -0.36
N ALA A 156 6.46 12.22 -0.65
CA ALA A 156 6.22 12.69 -2.00
C ALA A 156 7.51 12.50 -2.82
N GLU A 157 7.58 11.46 -3.64
CA GLU A 157 8.72 11.29 -4.55
C GLU A 157 8.75 12.40 -5.62
N PRO A 158 9.93 12.91 -5.99
CA PRO A 158 10.06 13.92 -7.03
C PRO A 158 9.70 13.34 -8.40
N HIS A 159 8.97 14.13 -9.19
CA HIS A 159 8.53 13.83 -10.55
C HIS A 159 9.67 13.27 -11.42
N ARG A 160 9.55 12.01 -11.86
CA ARG A 160 10.37 11.52 -12.98
C ARG A 160 9.83 12.16 -14.26
N ALA A 161 10.51 13.18 -14.76
CA ALA A 161 10.19 13.84 -16.02
C ALA A 161 10.13 12.79 -17.14
N ALA A 162 8.98 12.66 -17.79
CA ALA A 162 8.83 11.88 -18.99
C ALA A 162 9.71 12.51 -20.09
N ALA A 163 10.73 11.77 -20.53
CA ALA A 163 11.45 12.10 -21.75
C ALA A 163 10.46 12.02 -22.92
N ARG A 164 10.17 13.18 -23.53
CA ARG A 164 9.46 13.25 -24.81
C ARG A 164 10.45 12.87 -25.92
N VAL A 165 10.02 11.96 -26.80
CA VAL A 165 10.59 11.75 -28.14
C VAL A 165 10.03 12.81 -29.07
#